data_AF-A0A4V1IJR7-F1
#
_entry.id   AF-A0A4V1IJR7-F1
#
_cell.length_a   1.000
_cell.length_b   1.000
_cell.length_c   1.000
_cell.angle_alpha   90.00
_cell.angle_beta   90.00
_cell.angle_gamma   90.00
#
_symmetry.space_group_name_H-M   'P 1'
#
loop_
_entity.id
_entity.type
_entity.pdbx_description
1 polymer ?
#
loop_
_entity_poly.entity_id
_entity_poly.type
_entity_poly.pdbx_seq_one_letter_code
_entity_poly.pdbx_strand_id
1 'polypeptide(L)' 'MTENLSNDAVIYAMLSINSEIAIQKDYLDSPELPVDEKEYEEETLADLEQALMEFIELYKNRLKADKTLPSLDELLYSEL' A
#
# COMPACT_ATOMS: atom_id res chain seq x y z
N MET A 1 -4.83 14.24 -12.90
CA MET A 1 -3.39 14.27 -12.58
C MET A 1 -2.78 12.91 -12.91
N THR A 2 -2.90 12.46 -14.15
CA THR A 2 -2.21 11.27 -14.67
C THR A 2 -0.90 11.74 -15.31
N GLU A 3 -0.05 12.37 -14.50
CA GLU A 3 1.35 12.45 -14.89
C GLU A 3 1.87 11.01 -14.98
N ASN A 4 2.57 10.67 -16.06
CA ASN A 4 3.08 9.31 -16.30
C ASN A 4 4.09 8.94 -15.20
N LEU A 5 3.61 8.46 -14.06
CA LEU A 5 4.45 7.93 -12.99
C LEU A 5 5.37 6.86 -13.58
N SER A 6 6.67 6.87 -13.26
CA SER A 6 7.57 5.80 -13.68
C SER A 6 7.17 4.47 -13.01
N ASN A 7 7.62 3.34 -13.56
CA ASN A 7 7.38 2.03 -12.93
C ASN A 7 7.97 2.00 -11.53
N ASP A 8 9.18 2.53 -11.35
CA ASP A 8 9.83 2.65 -10.05
C ASP A 8 9.01 3.48 -9.07
N ALA A 9 8.43 4.61 -9.50
CA ALA A 9 7.60 5.43 -8.61
C ALA A 9 6.35 4.67 -8.14
N VAL A 10 5.72 3.88 -9.02
CA VAL A 10 4.59 3.03 -8.65
C VAL A 10 5.02 1.93 -7.68
N ILE A 11 6.16 1.28 -7.92
CA ILE A 11 6.69 0.24 -7.04
C ILE A 11 6.98 0.82 -5.65
N TYR A 12 7.73 1.93 -5.56
CA TYR A 12 8.05 2.54 -4.27
C TYR A 12 6.81 3.05 -3.53
N ALA A 13 5.82 3.58 -4.24
CA ALA A 13 4.55 3.96 -3.62
C ALA A 13 3.83 2.75 -3.02
N MET A 14 3.74 1.64 -3.75
CA MET A 14 3.13 0.41 -3.24
C MET A 14 3.84 -0.13 -2.00
N LEU A 15 5.18 -0.20 -2.04
CA LEU A 15 5.97 -0.69 -0.90
C LEU A 15 5.79 0.20 0.33
N SER A 16 5.80 1.52 0.12
CA SER A 16 5.60 2.50 1.20
C SER A 16 4.21 2.36 1.83
N ILE A 17 3.15 2.32 1.01
CA ILE A 17 1.77 2.19 1.52
C ILE A 17 1.58 0.84 2.22
N ASN A 18 2.14 -0.25 1.69
CA ASN A 18 2.06 -1.57 2.32
C ASN A 18 2.74 -1.58 3.70
N SER A 19 3.89 -0.91 3.84
CA SER A 19 4.57 -0.75 5.12
C SER A 19 3.74 0.10 6.09
N GLU A 20 3.11 1.18 5.61
CA GLU A 20 2.28 2.06 6.44
C GLU A 20 1.03 1.34 6.95
N ILE A 21 0.39 0.51 6.11
CA ILE A 21 -0.75 -0.35 6.50
C ILE A 21 -0.35 -1.29 7.65
N ALA A 22 0.85 -1.88 7.59
CA ALA A 22 1.33 -2.76 8.66
C ALA A 22 1.51 -1.97 9.97
N ILE A 23 2.15 -0.79 9.90
CA ILE A 23 2.33 0.10 11.07
C ILE A 23 0.98 0.54 11.65
N GLN A 24 0.02 0.91 10.78
CA GLN A 24 -1.30 1.36 11.20
C GLN A 24 -2.10 0.24 11.88
N LYS A 25 -1.99 -0.99 11.38
CA LYS A 25 -2.59 -2.18 12.03
C LYS A 25 -1.97 -2.43 13.39
N ASP A 26 -0.64 -2.36 13.50
CA ASP A 26 0.06 -2.49 14.79
C ASP A 26 -0.35 -1.39 15.77
N TYR A 27 -0.57 -0.16 15.29
CA TYR A 27 -1.07 0.95 16.11
C TYR A 27 -2.51 0.73 16.58
N LEU A 28 -3.39 0.25 15.70
CA LEU A 28 -4.78 -0.08 16.04
C LEU A 28 -4.90 -1.22 17.05
N ASP A 29 -3.96 -2.16 17.04
CA ASP A 29 -3.86 -3.26 18.01
C ASP A 29 -3.20 -2.83 19.34
N SER A 30 -2.65 -1.61 19.41
CA SER A 30 -2.01 -1.09 20.61
C SER A 30 -3.02 -0.84 21.75
N PRO A 31 -2.74 -1.29 22.98
CA PRO A 31 -3.60 -1.00 24.13
C PRO A 31 -3.56 0.49 24.55
N GLU A 32 -2.66 1.29 23.98
CA GLU A 32 -2.50 2.71 24.26
C GLU A 32 -3.38 3.61 23.40
N LEU A 33 -4.07 3.06 22.38
CA LEU A 33 -4.93 3.83 21.48
C LEU A 33 -6.15 4.41 22.24
N PRO A 34 -6.34 5.74 22.24
CA PRO A 34 -7.54 6.36 22.80
C PRO A 34 -8.80 5.90 22.06
N VAL A 35 -9.86 5.57 22.82
CA VAL A 35 -11.12 5.06 22.24
C VAL A 35 -11.78 6.06 21.29
N ASP A 36 -11.61 7.35 21.56
CA ASP A 36 -12.11 8.45 20.75
C ASP A 36 -11.32 8.68 19.46
N GLU A 37 -10.10 8.16 19.36
CA GLU A 37 -9.29 8.20 18.13
C GLU A 37 -9.50 6.95 17.26
N LYS A 38 -9.99 5.84 17.85
CA LYS A 38 -10.09 4.54 17.16
C LYS A 38 -10.86 4.58 15.84
N GLU A 39 -12.02 5.24 15.80
CA GLU A 39 -12.82 5.36 14.57
C GLU A 39 -12.04 6.07 13.45
N TYR A 40 -11.34 7.15 13.79
CA TYR A 40 -10.52 7.91 12.85
C TYR A 40 -9.33 7.10 12.33
N GLU A 41 -8.68 6.34 13.21
CA GLU A 41 -7.54 5.50 12.83
C GLU A 41 -7.97 4.28 11.98
N GLU A 42 -9.18 3.75 12.21
CA GLU A 42 -9.79 2.71 11.36
C GLU A 42 -10.16 3.26 9.96
N GLU A 43 -10.69 4.49 9.88
CA GLU A 43 -10.93 5.17 8.60
C GLU A 43 -9.63 5.42 7.83
N THR A 44 -8.58 5.87 8.53
CA THR A 44 -7.24 6.07 7.94
C THR A 44 -6.68 4.76 7.39
N LEU A 45 -6.84 3.65 8.11
CA LEU A 45 -6.44 2.33 7.61
C LEU A 45 -7.21 1.97 6.33
N ALA A 46 -8.53 2.19 6.30
CA ALA A 46 -9.35 1.88 5.13
C ALA A 46 -8.91 2.69 3.89
N ASP A 47 -8.60 3.97 4.07
CA ASP A 47 -8.09 4.83 3.00
C ASP A 47 -6.73 4.36 2.47
N LEU A 48 -5.83 3.94 3.37
CA LEU A 48 -4.52 3.38 2.99
C LEU A 48 -4.67 2.07 2.20
N GLU A 49 -5.54 1.16 2.66
CA GLU A 49 -5.83 -0.09 1.97
C GLU A 49 -6.44 0.15 0.58
N GLN A 50 -7.35 1.13 0.47
CA GLN A 50 -7.90 1.54 -0.81
C GLN A 50 -6.82 2.08 -1.74
N ALA A 51 -5.97 2.99 -1.26
CA ALA A 51 -4.87 3.54 -2.05
C ALA A 51 -3.95 2.42 -2.56
N LEU A 52 -3.58 1.46 -1.71
CA LEU A 52 -2.76 0.33 -2.11
C LEU A 52 -3.42 -0.48 -3.23
N MET A 53 -4.73 -0.74 -3.14
CA MET A 53 -5.48 -1.45 -4.19
C MET A 53 -5.43 -0.71 -5.54
N GLU A 54 -5.60 0.61 -5.54
CA GLU A 54 -5.51 1.41 -6.76
C GLU A 54 -4.11 1.35 -7.40
N PHE A 55 -3.06 1.43 -6.59
CA PHE A 55 -1.69 1.28 -7.07
C PHE A 55 -1.38 -0.14 -7.57
N ILE A 56 -1.90 -1.18 -6.90
CA ILE A 56 -1.79 -2.58 -7.36
C ILE A 56 -2.46 -2.74 -8.73
N GLU A 57 -3.65 -2.17 -8.93
CA GLU A 57 -4.34 -2.25 -10.23
C GLU A 57 -3.56 -1.53 -11.33
N LEU A 58 -3.03 -0.35 -11.04
CA LEU A 58 -2.14 0.38 -11.95
C LEU A 58 -0.90 -0.45 -12.31
N TYR A 59 -0.27 -1.08 -11.32
CA TYR A 59 0.91 -1.93 -11.52
C TYR A 59 0.58 -3.20 -12.31
N LYS A 60 -0.56 -3.87 -12.04
CA LYS A 60 -1.02 -5.04 -12.82
C LYS A 60 -1.13 -4.71 -14.31
N ASN A 61 -1.61 -3.51 -14.64
CA ASN A 61 -1.70 -3.08 -16.03
C ASN A 61 -0.32 -2.86 -16.67
N ARG A 62 0.66 -2.35 -15.90
CA ARG A 62 2.06 -2.20 -16.35
C ARG A 62 2.76 -3.55 -16.52
N LEU A 63 2.60 -4.48 -15.57
CA LEU A 63 3.13 -5.84 -15.63
C LEU A 63 2.55 -6.66 -16.80
N LYS A 64 1.34 -6.33 -17.27
CA LYS A 64 0.80 -6.91 -18.51
C LYS A 64 1.55 -6.42 -19.75
N ALA A 65 1.95 -5.14 -19.77
CA ALA A 65 2.65 -4.51 -20.89
C ALA A 65 4.17 -4.78 -20.88
N ASP A 66 4.77 -4.93 -19.70
CA ASP A 66 6.21 -5.16 -19.51
C ASP A 66 6.43 -6.33 -18.54
N LYS A 67 6.94 -7.45 -19.08
CA LYS A 67 7.22 -8.68 -18.34
C LYS A 67 8.57 -8.70 -17.65
N THR A 68 9.36 -7.65 -17.79
CA THR A 68 10.63 -7.49 -17.06
C THR A 68 10.43 -6.97 -15.64
N LEU A 69 9.23 -6.44 -15.36
CA LEU A 69 8.86 -5.96 -14.04
C LEU A 69 8.68 -7.14 -13.04
N PRO A 70 9.06 -6.95 -11.76
CA PRO A 70 8.85 -7.96 -10.72
C PRO A 70 7.37 -8.34 -10.55
N SER A 71 7.12 -9.55 -10.08
CA SER A 71 5.77 -9.96 -9.70
C SER A 71 5.28 -9.21 -8.45
N LEU A 72 3.97 -9.14 -8.27
CA LEU A 72 3.39 -8.54 -7.05
C LEU A 72 3.80 -9.32 -5.80
N ASP A 73 3.92 -10.64 -5.91
CA ASP A 73 4.27 -11.48 -4.76
C ASP A 73 5.70 -11.21 -4.31
N GLU A 74 6.63 -11.03 -5.25
CA GLU A 74 8.00 -10.61 -4.97
C GLU A 74 8.10 -9.20 -4.38
N LEU A 75 7.12 -8.33 -4.59
CA LEU A 75 7.15 -6.97 -4.07
C LEU A 75 6.47 -6.85 -2.69
N LEU A 76 5.32 -7.48 -2.51
CA LEU A 76 4.48 -7.28 -1.33
C LEU A 76 4.67 -8.37 -0.27
N TYR A 77 5.18 -9.54 -0.66
CA TYR A 77 5.41 -10.68 0.22
C TYR A 77 6.87 -11.14 0.24
N SER A 78 7.82 -10.37 -0.32
CA SER A 78 9.22 -10.63 0.01
C SER A 78 9.40 -10.32 1.49
N GLU A 79 9.49 -11.36 2.30
CA GLU A 79 9.93 -11.27 3.68
C GLU A 79 11.18 -10.38 3.73
N LEU A 80 11.07 -9.26 4.43
CA LEU A 80 12.22 -8.49 4.91
C LEU A 80 12.98 -9.34 5.94
#